data_AF-A0A1R3GMG5-F1
#
_entry.id   AF-A0A1R3GMG5-F1
#
_cell.length_a   1.000
_cell.length_b   1.000
_cell.length_c   1.000
_cell.angle_alpha   90.00
_cell.angle_beta   90.00
_cell.angle_gamma   90.00
#
_symmetry.space_group_name_H-M   'P 1'
#
loop_
_entity.id
_entity.type
_entity.pdbx_description
1 polymer ?
#
loop_
_entity_poly.entity_id
_entity_poly.type
_entity_poly.pdbx_seq_one_letter_code
_entity_poly.pdbx_strand_id
1 'polypeptide(L)' 'MLGLWKLDGVTSELLSNKEKIAVNQDNLGVQGKKLKKDVDVEAWAGPLINNMVAVVLWKTGKEDLP' A
#
# COMPACT_ATOMS: atom_id res chain seq x y z
N MET A 1 -8.69 27.51 -2.83
CA MET A 1 -9.23 26.19 -2.45
C MET A 1 -9.48 25.42 -3.73
N LEU A 2 -8.53 24.57 -4.14
CA LEU A 2 -8.45 24.00 -5.49
C LEU A 2 -8.92 22.54 -5.52
N GLY A 3 -9.82 22.22 -6.45
CA GLY A 3 -9.82 20.96 -7.22
C GLY A 3 -10.26 19.63 -6.63
N LEU A 4 -10.51 19.47 -5.32
CA LEU A 4 -10.81 18.13 -4.73
C LEU A 4 -12.10 17.44 -5.24
N TRP A 5 -12.96 18.16 -5.96
CA TRP A 5 -14.35 17.77 -6.26
C TRP A 5 -14.52 16.98 -7.57
N LYS A 6 -13.44 16.71 -8.31
CA LYS A 6 -13.45 15.87 -9.51
C LYS A 6 -12.71 14.55 -9.28
N LEU A 7 -13.15 13.77 -8.30
CA LEU A 7 -12.78 12.36 -8.18
C LEU A 7 -13.98 11.51 -8.60
N ASP A 8 -13.76 10.50 -9.44
CA ASP A 8 -14.76 9.45 -9.63
C ASP A 8 -14.89 8.59 -8.36
N GLY A 9 -15.99 7.82 -8.28
CA GLY A 9 -16.30 7.04 -7.09
C GLY A 9 -15.20 6.04 -6.71
N VAL A 10 -14.58 5.39 -7.71
CA VAL A 10 -13.52 4.40 -7.51
C VAL A 10 -12.27 5.05 -6.94
N THR A 11 -11.87 6.19 -7.49
CA THR A 11 -10.70 6.94 -7.05
C THR A 11 -10.91 7.46 -5.62
N SER A 12 -12.11 7.96 -5.33
CA SER A 12 -12.48 8.42 -3.98
C SER A 12 -12.42 7.28 -2.97
N GLU A 13 -12.99 6.11 -3.31
CA GLU A 13 -12.98 4.93 -2.45
C GLU A 13 -11.55 4.43 -2.17
N LEU A 14 -10.70 4.39 -3.19
CA LEU A 14 -9.32 3.93 -3.04
C LEU A 14 -8.48 4.87 -2.14
N LEU A 15 -8.62 6.18 -2.34
CA LEU A 15 -7.87 7.19 -1.58
C LEU A 15 -8.39 7.40 -0.16
N SER A 16 -9.68 7.14 0.08
CA SER A 16 -10.31 7.29 1.41
C SER A 16 -10.33 6.01 2.25
N ASN A 17 -9.70 4.93 1.77
CA ASN A 17 -9.62 3.66 2.47
C ASN A 17 -8.93 3.82 3.84
N LYS A 18 -9.73 3.76 4.91
CA LYS A 18 -9.27 4.04 6.28
C LYS A 18 -8.22 3.06 6.78
N GLU A 19 -8.28 1.80 6.37
CA GLU A 19 -7.33 0.78 6.80
C GLU A 19 -5.94 1.03 6.21
N LYS A 20 -5.87 1.36 4.92
CA LYS A 20 -4.61 1.74 4.26
C LYS A 20 -4.02 3.02 4.83
N ILE A 21 -4.87 4.02 5.11
CA ILE A 21 -4.45 5.27 5.75
C ILE A 21 -3.91 4.98 7.16
N ALA A 22 -4.56 4.11 7.94
CA ALA A 22 -4.13 3.76 9.28
C ALA A 22 -2.73 3.13 9.30
N VAL A 23 -2.42 2.26 8.32
CA VAL A 23 -1.06 1.71 8.15
C VAL A 23 -0.06 2.81 7.80
N ASN A 24 -0.40 3.72 6.88
CA ASN A 24 0.49 4.81 6.48
C ASN A 24 0.74 5.83 7.59
N GLN A 25 -0.25 6.07 8.45
CA GLN A 25 -0.21 7.01 9.57
C GLN A 25 0.07 6.30 10.91
N ASP A 26 0.61 5.08 10.88
CA ASP A 26 0.95 4.36 12.10
C ASP A 26 1.97 5.15 12.93
N ASN A 27 1.70 5.29 14.23
CA ASN A 27 2.49 6.11 15.15
C ASN A 27 3.94 5.62 15.34
N LEU A 28 4.24 4.36 14.99
CA LEU A 28 5.62 3.88 15.00
C LEU A 28 6.45 4.61 13.93
N GLY A 29 5.82 5.08 12.85
CA GLY A 29 6.45 5.93 11.83
C GLY A 29 7.58 5.26 11.06
N VAL A 30 7.66 3.92 11.07
CA VAL A 30 8.73 3.17 10.43
C VAL A 30 8.35 2.83 8.99
N GLN A 31 9.18 3.26 8.05
CA GLN A 31 9.04 2.89 6.65
C GLN A 31 9.27 1.38 6.46
N GLY A 32 8.35 0.72 5.75
CA GLY A 32 8.51 -0.67 5.34
C GLY A 32 9.70 -0.86 4.39
N LYS A 33 10.29 -2.05 4.42
CA LYS A 33 11.43 -2.41 3.57
C LYS A 33 11.11 -3.61 2.68
N LYS A 34 11.76 -3.67 1.54
CA LYS A 34 11.75 -4.86 0.68
C LYS A 34 12.45 -6.00 1.41
N LEU A 35 11.77 -7.13 1.55
CA LEU A 35 12.31 -8.34 2.17
C LEU A 35 12.80 -9.34 1.14
N LYS A 36 12.06 -9.49 0.04
CA LYS A 36 12.38 -10.43 -1.03
C LYS A 36 11.93 -9.89 -2.37
N LYS A 37 12.68 -10.25 -3.41
CA LYS A 37 12.28 -10.11 -4.81
C LYS A 37 12.48 -11.45 -5.51
N ASP A 38 11.39 -12.01 -6.01
CA ASP A 38 11.42 -13.08 -7.02
C ASP A 38 11.21 -12.45 -8.42
N VAL A 39 11.13 -13.27 -9.47
CA VAL A 39 11.06 -12.80 -10.86
C VAL A 39 9.93 -11.77 -11.06
N ASP A 40 8.74 -12.09 -10.55
CA ASP A 40 7.52 -11.31 -10.81
C ASP A 40 6.76 -10.89 -9.55
N VAL A 41 7.35 -11.09 -8.37
CA VAL A 41 6.74 -10.75 -7.09
C VAL A 41 7.78 -10.17 -6.14
N GLU A 42 7.41 -9.07 -5.49
CA GLU A 42 8.16 -8.49 -4.39
C GLU A 42 7.38 -8.61 -3.08
N ALA A 43 8.07 -9.00 -2.02
CA ALA A 43 7.54 -8.98 -0.67
C ALA A 43 8.14 -7.80 0.09
N TRP A 44 7.27 -6.98 0.67
CA TRP A 44 7.62 -5.84 1.50
C TRP A 44 6.98 -5.99 2.87
N ALA A 45 7.67 -5.55 3.92
CA ALA A 45 7.10 -5.51 5.25
C ALA A 45 7.66 -4.37 6.10
N GLY A 46 6.85 -3.90 7.05
CA GLY A 46 7.23 -2.91 8.05
C GLY A 46 6.53 -3.18 9.38
N PRO A 47 7.21 -2.97 10.52
CA PRO A 47 6.55 -3.05 11.82
C PRO A 47 5.53 -1.91 11.97
N LEU A 48 4.48 -2.17 12.73
CA LEU A 48 3.49 -1.20 13.18
C LEU A 48 3.48 -1.16 14.70
N ILE A 49 2.70 -0.25 15.29
CA ILE A 49 2.46 -0.25 16.73
C ILE A 49 1.85 -1.58 17.21
N ASN A 50 1.99 -1.88 18.50
CA ASN A 50 1.45 -3.08 19.14
C ASN A 50 2.00 -4.41 18.57
N ASN A 51 3.27 -4.42 18.12
CA ASN A 51 3.95 -5.60 17.58
C ASN A 51 3.26 -6.21 16.35
N MET A 52 2.49 -5.41 15.60
CA MET A 52 1.91 -5.83 14.32
C MET A 52 2.91 -5.61 13.18
N VAL A 53 2.63 -6.23 12.03
CA VAL A 53 3.45 -6.11 10.82
C VAL A 53 2.53 -5.88 9.62
N ALA A 54 2.76 -4.80 8.88
CA ALA A 54 2.17 -4.62 7.56
C ALA A 54 2.97 -5.43 6.54
N VAL A 55 2.28 -6.17 5.68
CA VAL A 55 2.89 -6.96 4.60
C VAL A 55 2.23 -6.59 3.28
N VAL A 56 3.06 -6.36 2.24
CA VAL A 56 2.60 -6.14 0.87
C VAL A 56 3.25 -7.19 -0.03
N LEU A 57 2.42 -7.91 -0.78
CA LEU A 57 2.84 -8.72 -1.91
C LEU A 57 2.54 -7.94 -3.18
N TRP A 58 3.60 -7.57 -3.89
CA TRP A 58 3.53 -6.73 -5.08
C TRP A 58 3.89 -7.54 -6.32
N LYS A 59 2.92 -7.82 -7.18
CA LYS A 59 3.17 -8.46 -8.49
C LYS A 59 3.85 -7.45 -9.41
N THR A 60 5.11 -7.69 -9.78
CA THR A 60 5.87 -6.89 -10.77
C THR A 60 5.79 -7.46 -12.18
N GLY A 61 5.43 -8.74 -12.32
CA GLY A 61 5.32 -9.38 -13.63
C GLY A 61 4.16 -8.80 -14.43
N LYS A 62 4.39 -8.62 -15.73
CA LYS A 62 3.29 -8.40 -16.67
C LYS A 62 2.52 -9.70 -16.78
N GLU A 63 1.20 -9.59 -16.70
CA GLU A 63 0.35 -10.62 -17.28
C GLU A 63 0.53 -10.46 -18.80
N ASP A 64 1.19 -11.43 -19.43
CA ASP A 64 1.14 -11.54 -20.89
C ASP A 64 -0.29 -11.91 -21.24
N LEU A 65 -1.14 -10.89 -21.36
CA LEU A 65 -2.48 -11.04 -21.92
C LEU A 65 -2.29 -11.44 -23.39
N PRO A 66 -2.88 -12.56 -23.85
CA PRO A 66 -2.95 -12.85 -25.27
C PRO A 66 -3.71 -11.76 -26.03
#